data_AF-A0A9P8FBY2-F1
#
_entry.id   AF-A0A9P8FBY2-F1
#
_cell.length_a   1.000
_cell.length_b   1.000
_cell.length_c   1.000
_cell.angle_alpha   90.00
_cell.angle_beta   90.00
_cell.angle_gamma   90.00
#
_symmetry.space_group_name_H-M   'P 1'
#
loop_
_entity.id
_entity.type
_entity.pdbx_description
1 polymer ?
#
loop_
_entity_poly.entity_id
_entity_poly.type
_entity_poly.pdbx_seq_one_letter_code
_entity_poly.pdbx_strand_id
1 'polypeptide(L)'
;MKKAFKPQASSARSFGGTGFGGGFGASGFGVSSSPLSWIGEPPDLSNISDPNVGVAFKNLTKKDSTTKAKALEELQQYVSAPDQQIEDAVLEAWVKLYPRLSIDSARRVRQLAHNVLGQIAVK
;
A
#
# COMPACT_ATOMS: atom_id res chain seq x y z
N MET A 1 11.24 -33.31 -41.59
CA MET A 1 10.22 -32.55 -40.84
C MET A 1 10.71 -32.36 -39.41
N LYS A 2 11.05 -31.14 -38.97
CA LYS A 2 11.50 -30.87 -37.59
C LYS A 2 10.39 -30.13 -36.86
N LYS A 3 9.72 -30.78 -35.89
CA LYS A 3 8.74 -30.13 -35.01
C LYS A 3 9.50 -29.42 -33.88
N ALA A 4 9.47 -28.10 -33.87
CA ALA A 4 10.00 -27.29 -32.77
C ALA A 4 8.97 -27.23 -31.62
N PHE A 5 9.38 -27.64 -30.43
CA PHE A 5 8.61 -27.51 -29.20
C PHE A 5 8.79 -26.09 -28.65
N LYS A 6 7.71 -25.30 -28.56
CA LYS A 6 7.71 -24.00 -27.89
C LYS A 6 7.31 -24.21 -26.42
N PRO A 7 8.11 -23.77 -25.43
CA PRO A 7 7.70 -23.83 -24.04
C PRO A 7 6.60 -22.79 -23.80
N GLN A 8 5.41 -23.27 -23.43
CA GLN A 8 4.30 -22.46 -22.94
C GLN A 8 4.63 -22.05 -21.49
N ALA A 9 5.08 -20.81 -21.29
CA ALA A 9 5.28 -20.25 -19.95
C ALA A 9 3.91 -19.82 -19.38
N SER A 10 3.30 -20.70 -18.58
CA SER A 10 2.07 -20.42 -17.84
C SER A 10 2.38 -19.62 -16.57
N SER A 11 2.52 -18.30 -16.68
CA SER A 11 2.61 -17.40 -15.51
C SER A 11 1.71 -16.18 -15.70
N ALA A 12 0.40 -16.38 -15.53
CA ALA A 12 -0.54 -15.33 -15.19
C ALA A 12 -1.74 -15.96 -14.48
N ARG A 13 -1.59 -16.23 -13.18
CA ARG A 13 -2.70 -16.60 -12.31
C ARG A 13 -2.99 -15.40 -11.40
N SER A 14 -4.12 -14.77 -11.67
CA SER A 14 -5.04 -14.12 -10.71
C SER A 14 -4.45 -13.28 -9.57
N PHE A 15 -4.59 -11.96 -9.70
CA PHE A 15 -5.16 -11.12 -8.64
C PHE A 15 -5.98 -10.02 -9.31
N GLY A 16 -7.29 -10.26 -9.42
CA GLY A 16 -8.19 -9.45 -10.24
C GLY A 16 -9.64 -9.92 -10.08
N GLY A 17 -10.13 -9.87 -8.85
CA GLY A 17 -11.54 -10.00 -8.45
C GLY A 17 -11.56 -9.55 -6.99
N THR A 18 -12.25 -8.49 -6.61
CA THR A 18 -13.67 -8.09 -6.77
C THR A 18 -13.78 -6.58 -6.47
N GLY A 19 -14.75 -5.76 -6.92
CA GLY A 19 -16.07 -5.98 -7.52
C GLY A 19 -16.57 -4.68 -8.20
N PHE A 20 -17.47 -4.82 -9.19
CA PHE A 20 -18.90 -4.42 -9.16
C PHE A 20 -19.17 -3.03 -9.77
N GLY A 21 -19.70 -3.02 -11.00
CA GLY A 21 -20.28 -1.84 -11.64
C GLY A 21 -19.92 -1.70 -13.12
N GLY A 22 -20.64 -2.40 -14.01
CA GLY A 22 -20.58 -2.12 -15.45
C GLY A 22 -21.26 -0.79 -15.78
N GLY A 23 -20.62 0.03 -16.60
CA GLY A 23 -21.15 1.31 -17.06
C GLY A 23 -20.33 1.83 -18.24
N PHE A 24 -20.90 1.71 -19.43
CA PHE A 24 -20.32 2.08 -20.71
C PHE A 24 -20.18 3.61 -20.82
N GLY A 25 -18.99 4.10 -21.17
CA GLY A 25 -18.80 5.46 -21.67
C GLY A 25 -17.91 6.36 -20.80
N ALA A 26 -16.61 6.29 -21.01
CA ALA A 26 -15.75 7.47 -21.11
C ALA A 26 -14.35 7.04 -21.57
N SER A 27 -13.98 7.51 -22.75
CA SER A 27 -12.67 7.39 -23.36
C SER A 27 -11.59 8.01 -22.47
N GLY A 28 -10.65 7.19 -22.05
CA GLY A 28 -9.42 7.64 -21.42
C GLY A 28 -8.55 6.42 -21.18
N PHE A 29 -7.29 6.46 -21.61
CA PHE A 29 -6.29 5.46 -21.28
C PHE A 29 -6.05 5.47 -19.76
N GLY A 30 -7.00 4.96 -18.98
CA GLY A 30 -6.84 4.68 -17.56
C GLY A 30 -6.02 3.42 -17.43
N VAL A 31 -4.71 3.52 -17.68
CA VAL A 31 -3.77 2.51 -17.22
C VAL A 31 -3.89 2.55 -15.70
N SER A 32 -4.71 1.66 -15.13
CA SER A 32 -4.73 1.45 -13.68
C SER A 32 -3.28 1.21 -13.27
N SER A 33 -2.68 2.20 -12.62
CA SER A 33 -1.27 2.12 -12.30
C SER A 33 -1.12 1.03 -11.25
N SER A 34 -0.13 0.16 -11.44
CA SER A 34 0.10 -0.94 -10.50
C SER A 34 0.22 -0.38 -9.08
N PRO A 35 -0.30 -1.05 -8.04
CA PRO A 35 -0.10 -0.65 -6.65
C PRO A 35 1.38 -0.54 -6.25
N LEU A 36 2.28 -1.18 -7.02
CA LEU A 36 3.73 -1.11 -6.85
C LEU A 36 4.39 0.02 -7.65
N SER A 37 3.63 0.71 -8.50
CA SER A 37 4.15 1.80 -9.33
C SER A 37 4.45 3.05 -8.48
N TRP A 38 5.48 3.79 -8.88
CA TRP A 38 5.83 5.07 -8.25
C TRP A 38 4.89 6.21 -8.65
N ILE A 39 4.20 6.06 -9.79
CA ILE A 39 3.17 6.97 -10.30
C ILE A 39 1.81 6.39 -9.90
N GLY A 40 1.42 6.62 -8.64
CA GLY A 40 0.13 6.22 -8.09
C GLY A 40 -0.62 7.43 -7.57
N GLU A 41 -1.95 7.33 -7.53
CA GLU A 41 -2.78 8.32 -6.85
C GLU A 41 -2.36 8.40 -5.37
N PRO A 42 -2.10 9.60 -4.84
CA PRO A 42 -1.80 9.75 -3.42
C PRO A 42 -3.00 9.34 -2.56
N PRO A 43 -2.78 8.76 -1.36
CA PRO A 43 -3.88 8.49 -0.44
C PRO A 43 -4.55 9.80 -0.01
N ASP A 44 -5.86 9.79 0.12
CA ASP A 44 -6.59 10.88 0.75
C ASP A 44 -6.38 10.79 2.27
N LEU A 45 -6.04 11.92 2.89
CA LEU A 45 -5.68 12.03 4.30
C LEU A 45 -6.57 13.05 5.02
N SER A 46 -7.57 13.64 4.35
CA SER A 46 -8.42 14.68 4.96
C SER A 46 -9.30 14.15 6.10
N ASN A 47 -9.61 12.85 6.07
CA ASN A 47 -10.52 12.21 7.01
C ASN A 47 -9.82 11.56 8.21
N ILE A 48 -8.48 11.67 8.31
CA ILE A 48 -7.73 11.18 9.47
C ILE A 48 -7.87 12.18 10.61
N SER A 49 -8.37 11.72 11.77
CA SER A 49 -8.71 12.61 12.88
C SER A 49 -7.47 13.14 13.62
N ASP A 50 -6.47 12.27 13.85
CA ASP A 50 -5.22 12.65 14.50
C ASP A 50 -4.25 13.30 13.49
N PRO A 51 -3.93 14.60 13.64
CA PRO A 51 -3.02 15.29 12.74
C PRO A 51 -1.61 14.68 12.73
N ASN A 52 -1.16 14.07 13.83
CA ASN A 52 0.14 13.42 13.90
C ASN A 52 0.19 12.18 13.00
N VAL A 53 -0.88 11.38 13.02
CA VAL A 53 -1.03 10.22 12.12
C VAL A 53 -1.07 10.70 10.66
N GLY A 54 -1.82 11.76 10.37
CA GLY A 54 -1.84 12.38 9.04
C GLY A 54 -0.45 12.84 8.57
N VAL A 55 0.35 13.42 9.46
CA VAL A 55 1.75 13.81 9.16
C VAL A 55 2.64 12.60 8.95
N ALA A 56 2.49 11.54 9.74
CA ALA A 56 3.22 10.29 9.55
C ALA A 56 2.94 9.71 8.15
N PHE A 57 1.67 9.66 7.72
CA PHE A 57 1.31 9.22 6.36
C PHE A 57 1.93 10.11 5.26
N LYS A 58 1.94 11.44 5.44
CA LYS A 58 2.65 12.35 4.51
C LYS A 58 4.15 12.06 4.45
N ASN A 59 4.76 11.69 5.56
CA ASN A 59 6.17 11.34 5.62
C ASN A 59 6.49 10.00 4.92
N LEU A 60 5.55 9.05 4.85
CA LEU A 60 5.71 7.78 4.14
C LEU A 60 5.81 7.94 2.61
N THR A 61 5.27 9.02 2.04
CA THR A 61 5.33 9.27 0.59
C THR A 61 6.66 9.89 0.15
N LYS A 62 7.50 10.34 1.09
CA LYS A 62 8.82 10.93 0.81
C LYS A 62 9.80 9.88 0.29
N LYS A 63 10.85 10.31 -0.40
CA LYS A 63 11.89 9.41 -0.93
C LYS A 63 12.89 8.95 0.15
N ASP A 64 13.14 9.78 1.16
CA ASP A 64 14.15 9.53 2.18
C ASP A 64 13.75 8.38 3.13
N SER A 65 14.59 7.35 3.22
CA SER A 65 14.30 6.16 4.03
C SER A 65 14.32 6.41 5.53
N THR A 66 15.10 7.39 6.02
CA THR A 66 15.15 7.70 7.46
C THR A 66 13.86 8.38 7.91
N THR A 67 13.30 9.23 7.06
CA THR A 67 12.00 9.87 7.25
C THR A 67 10.87 8.85 7.26
N LYS A 68 10.88 7.89 6.33
CA LYS A 68 9.89 6.79 6.33
C LYS A 68 10.00 5.92 7.59
N ALA A 69 11.21 5.59 8.02
CA ALA A 69 11.41 4.74 9.19
C ALA A 69 10.85 5.39 10.46
N LYS A 70 11.12 6.69 10.68
CA LYS A 70 10.54 7.44 11.80
C LYS A 70 9.01 7.50 11.74
N ALA A 71 8.45 7.77 10.56
CA ALA A 71 7.01 7.78 10.37
C ALA A 71 6.35 6.41 10.64
N LEU A 72 7.02 5.31 10.27
CA LEU A 72 6.56 3.97 10.60
C LEU A 72 6.66 3.66 12.10
N GLU A 73 7.67 4.17 12.80
CA GLU A 73 7.78 4.05 14.26
C GLU A 73 6.66 4.83 14.97
N GLU A 74 6.32 6.03 14.49
CA GLU A 74 5.18 6.81 14.99
C GLU A 74 3.84 6.08 14.77
N LEU A 75 3.62 5.55 13.56
CA LEU A 75 2.43 4.73 13.28
C LEU A 75 2.40 3.46 14.12
N GLN A 76 3.54 2.83 14.35
CA GLN A 76 3.62 1.65 15.21
C GLN A 76 3.16 1.98 16.64
N GLN A 77 3.58 3.14 17.18
CA GLN A 77 3.13 3.59 18.49
C GLN A 77 1.62 3.84 18.53
N TYR A 78 1.06 4.50 17.50
CA TYR A 78 -0.38 4.71 17.37
C TYR A 78 -1.16 3.39 17.37
N VAL A 79 -0.78 2.43 16.51
CA VAL A 79 -1.50 1.15 16.39
C VAL A 79 -1.32 0.26 17.63
N SER A 80 -0.20 0.36 18.33
CA SER A 80 0.09 -0.46 19.52
C SER A 80 -0.65 -0.03 20.78
N ALA A 81 -1.29 1.13 20.81
CA ALA A 81 -1.96 1.62 22.00
C ALA A 81 -3.17 0.71 22.36
N PRO A 82 -3.33 0.30 23.63
CA PRO A 82 -4.24 -0.79 24.04
C PRO A 82 -5.70 -0.56 23.62
N ASP A 83 -6.22 0.65 23.78
CA ASP A 83 -7.61 1.00 23.47
C ASP A 83 -7.79 1.74 22.13
N GLN A 84 -6.72 1.80 21.31
CA GLN A 84 -6.81 2.44 20.01
C GLN A 84 -7.67 1.62 19.06
N GLN A 85 -8.77 2.23 18.61
CA GLN A 85 -9.51 1.81 17.44
C GLN A 85 -8.90 2.47 16.21
N ILE A 86 -8.60 1.68 15.19
CA ILE A 86 -7.99 2.18 13.95
C ILE A 86 -9.11 2.72 13.07
N GLU A 87 -8.99 3.98 12.67
CA GLU A 87 -9.96 4.64 11.80
C GLU A 87 -9.96 4.02 10.39
N ASP A 88 -11.13 3.94 9.75
CA ASP A 88 -11.24 3.46 8.36
C ASP A 88 -10.35 4.29 7.41
N ALA A 89 -10.28 5.61 7.60
CA ALA A 89 -9.41 6.49 6.83
C ALA A 89 -7.91 6.11 6.94
N VAL A 90 -7.48 5.64 8.12
CA VAL A 90 -6.12 5.15 8.34
C VAL A 90 -5.90 3.83 7.61
N LEU A 91 -6.87 2.92 7.63
CA LEU A 91 -6.81 1.64 6.91
C LEU A 91 -6.79 1.86 5.39
N GLU A 92 -7.62 2.74 4.87
CA GLU A 92 -7.66 3.10 3.44
C GLU A 92 -6.31 3.67 2.97
N ALA A 93 -5.72 4.60 3.74
CA ALA A 93 -4.40 5.14 3.44
C ALA A 93 -3.31 4.06 3.55
N TRP A 94 -3.38 3.19 4.54
CA TRP A 94 -2.41 2.11 4.76
C TRP A 94 -2.40 1.10 3.60
N VAL A 95 -3.57 0.63 3.16
CA VAL A 95 -3.68 -0.35 2.06
C VAL A 95 -3.08 0.19 0.76
N LYS A 96 -3.20 1.50 0.50
CA LYS A 96 -2.60 2.16 -0.67
C LYS A 96 -1.06 2.21 -0.59
N LEU A 97 -0.48 2.42 0.59
CA LEU A 97 0.98 2.61 0.74
C LEU A 97 1.75 1.33 1.06
N TYR A 98 1.13 0.39 1.79
CA TYR A 98 1.77 -0.82 2.29
C TYR A 98 2.48 -1.64 1.20
N PRO A 99 1.90 -1.89 0.00
CA PRO A 99 2.56 -2.68 -1.02
C PRO A 99 3.96 -2.15 -1.36
N ARG A 100 4.12 -0.83 -1.47
CA ARG A 100 5.41 -0.17 -1.78
C ARG A 100 6.35 -0.14 -0.59
N LEU A 101 5.83 0.07 0.63
CA LEU A 101 6.63 0.06 1.85
C LEU A 101 7.19 -1.34 2.16
N SER A 102 6.43 -2.39 1.86
CA SER A 102 6.84 -3.79 2.06
C SER A 102 8.02 -4.20 1.17
N ILE A 103 8.22 -3.53 0.03
CA ILE A 103 9.33 -3.75 -0.91
C ILE A 103 10.31 -2.59 -0.98
N ASP A 104 10.30 -1.67 -0.01
CA ASP A 104 11.22 -0.53 0.04
C ASP A 104 12.68 -1.02 0.01
N SER A 105 13.61 -0.25 -0.56
CA SER A 105 15.02 -0.67 -0.65
C SER A 105 15.69 -0.80 0.72
N ALA A 106 15.30 0.02 1.70
CA ALA A 106 15.84 -0.02 3.04
C ALA A 106 15.24 -1.16 3.87
N ARG A 107 16.10 -2.04 4.39
CA ARG A 107 15.68 -3.17 5.25
C ARG A 107 14.82 -2.72 6.43
N ARG A 108 15.20 -1.62 7.09
CA ARG A 108 14.48 -1.12 8.28
C ARG A 108 13.04 -0.73 7.94
N VAL A 109 12.81 -0.06 6.80
CA VAL A 109 11.48 0.34 6.35
C VAL A 109 10.61 -0.90 6.13
N ARG A 110 11.12 -1.92 5.42
CA ARG A 110 10.38 -3.18 5.21
C ARG A 110 9.99 -3.85 6.52
N GLN A 111 10.93 -3.97 7.46
CA GLN A 111 10.67 -4.60 8.76
C GLN A 111 9.58 -3.87 9.55
N LEU A 112 9.68 -2.54 9.64
CA LEU A 112 8.68 -1.73 10.34
C LEU A 112 7.32 -1.81 9.64
N ALA A 113 7.28 -1.81 8.31
CA ALA A 113 6.02 -1.92 7.56
C ALA A 113 5.30 -3.26 7.83
N HIS A 114 6.04 -4.37 7.87
CA HIS A 114 5.46 -5.67 8.25
C HIS A 114 5.02 -5.72 9.71
N ASN A 115 5.77 -5.11 10.62
CA ASN A 115 5.38 -5.04 12.03
C ASN A 115 4.08 -4.25 12.21
N VAL A 116 3.96 -3.08 11.58
CA VAL A 116 2.74 -2.27 11.61
C VAL A 116 1.57 -3.06 11.03
N LEU A 117 1.74 -3.71 9.87
CA LEU A 117 0.67 -4.57 9.31
C LEU A 117 0.24 -5.67 10.30
N GLY A 118 1.20 -6.34 10.94
CA GLY A 118 0.91 -7.39 11.92
C GLY A 118 0.13 -6.86 13.12
N GLN A 119 0.44 -5.65 13.60
CA GLN A 119 -0.30 -5.02 14.69
C GLN A 119 -1.71 -4.59 14.27
N ILE A 120 -1.86 -4.04 13.06
CA ILE A 120 -3.18 -3.71 12.49
C ILE A 120 -4.04 -4.97 12.39
N ALA A 121 -3.47 -6.10 11.97
CA ALA A 121 -4.21 -7.35 11.76
C ALA A 121 -4.67 -8.05 13.05
N VAL A 122 -4.13 -7.68 14.21
CA VAL A 122 -4.49 -8.26 15.53
C VAL A 122 -5.49 -7.38 16.29
N LYS A 123 -5.78 -6.19 15.78
CA LYS A 123 -6.81 -5.29 16.31
C LYS A 123 -8.19 -5.69 15.80
#